data_AF-A0A8E2DEE4-F1
#
_entry.id   AF-A0A8E2DEE4-F1
#
_cell.length_a   1.000
_cell.length_b   1.000
_cell.length_c   1.000
_cell.angle_alpha   90.00
_cell.angle_beta   90.00
_cell.angle_gamma   90.00
#
_symmetry.space_group_name_H-M   'P 1'
#
loop_
_entity.id
_entity.type
_entity.pdbx_description
1 polymer ?
#
loop_
_entity_poly.entity_id
_entity_poly.type
_entity_poly.pdbx_seq_one_letter_code
_entity_poly.pdbx_strand_id
1 'polypeptide(L)'
;ADGGHAQPKDVTGVFAKLKYSMRLTFLCEIKRQSAANPDVRDDLACNNLEIWFTEKTYSAFHHICTYQHMATAITKSTMSLPRILWTDRRNWTSMLYQGDRVELGKLQHVFVAMEQEMLDLWENKLTWNSGVRVDTTNITENIGNTEVGYCFLDDPRNSQFQDRMRLLHVLLTTDNLKSQFLAKQGDTYIWNHGKLRQWLQYYAKLQGLYLLRCEMLGGGTERGTEITAMKFRSTALRRVRNLSVMGKHLALLTTYHKTGALSGVDKYIPHSIDSFAADMIIQDLAIARPFAEMAVRICFPDDASLHELYYNHLFVNNLRPWTTESVTTLLRQLTLNHLGVGLTVNSWRHISIAFRRKLCTSALDIDEEQEEESIEALSSGHSRRQENRTYGISTDTLAGPSEDILPLFLDASTDWQLRMRVVPGGLMIPYKEAQSAKFQELRSQG
;
A
#
# COMPACT_ATOMS: atom_id res chain seq x y z
N ALA A 1 32.14 -20.43 7.01
CA ALA A 1 33.07 -19.57 6.27
C ALA A 1 33.13 -18.23 7.00
N ASP A 2 34.33 -17.77 7.33
CA ASP A 2 34.65 -16.63 8.21
C ASP A 2 34.35 -15.23 7.62
N GLY A 3 33.73 -15.17 6.43
CA GLY A 3 33.28 -13.92 5.81
C GLY A 3 34.40 -13.06 5.20
N GLY A 4 35.67 -13.51 5.25
CA GLY A 4 36.83 -12.74 4.78
C GLY A 4 36.82 -12.37 3.28
N HIS A 5 35.94 -13.00 2.49
CA HIS A 5 35.78 -12.75 1.06
C HIS A 5 34.38 -12.22 0.67
N ALA A 6 33.58 -11.77 1.64
CA ALA A 6 32.25 -11.25 1.35
C ALA A 6 32.33 -9.96 0.51
N GLN A 7 31.56 -9.89 -0.57
CA GLN A 7 31.54 -8.69 -1.40
C GLN A 7 30.90 -7.52 -0.65
N PRO A 8 31.28 -6.26 -0.91
CA PRO A 8 30.71 -5.09 -0.27
C PRO A 8 29.16 -5.06 -0.25
N LYS A 9 28.53 -5.54 -1.34
CA LYS A 9 27.07 -5.65 -1.44
C LYS A 9 26.44 -6.62 -0.42
N ASP A 10 27.17 -7.63 0.01
CA ASP A 10 26.68 -8.70 0.89
C ASP A 10 26.84 -8.33 2.38
N VAL A 11 27.71 -7.36 2.70
CA VAL A 11 27.98 -6.92 4.08
C VAL A 11 27.22 -5.65 4.49
N THR A 12 26.79 -4.81 3.54
CA THR A 12 26.02 -3.58 3.84
C THR A 12 24.77 -3.86 4.68
N GLY A 13 24.03 -4.93 4.36
CA GLY A 13 22.85 -5.34 5.13
C GLY A 13 23.19 -5.88 6.52
N VAL A 14 24.34 -6.54 6.68
CA VAL A 14 24.83 -7.03 7.98
C VAL A 14 25.17 -5.84 8.88
N PHE A 15 25.93 -4.86 8.36
CA PHE A 15 26.23 -3.64 9.11
C PHE A 15 24.97 -2.86 9.50
N ALA A 16 23.97 -2.77 8.61
CA ALA A 16 22.69 -2.15 8.93
C ALA A 16 22.00 -2.85 10.11
N LYS A 17 21.93 -4.20 10.09
CA LYS A 17 21.35 -4.98 11.19
C LYS A 17 22.10 -4.74 12.50
N LEU A 18 23.44 -4.77 12.48
CA LEU A 18 24.27 -4.48 13.65
C LEU A 18 24.02 -3.06 14.18
N LYS A 19 23.96 -2.06 13.30
CA LYS A 19 23.63 -0.67 13.66
C LYS A 19 22.29 -0.58 14.41
N TYR A 20 21.26 -1.26 13.91
CA TYR A 20 19.95 -1.31 14.57
C TYR A 20 19.98 -2.08 15.90
N SER A 21 20.67 -3.23 15.97
CA SER A 21 20.84 -3.98 17.21
C SER A 21 21.55 -3.16 18.28
N MET A 22 22.63 -2.44 17.93
CA MET A 22 23.32 -1.54 18.86
C MET A 22 22.40 -0.43 19.36
N ARG A 23 21.64 0.23 18.46
CA ARG A 23 20.66 1.25 18.85
C ARG A 23 19.59 0.70 19.80
N LEU A 24 19.12 -0.53 19.58
CA LEU A 24 18.18 -1.19 20.48
C LEU A 24 18.80 -1.47 21.85
N THR A 25 20.05 -1.93 21.90
CA THR A 25 20.79 -2.10 23.16
C THR A 25 20.88 -0.79 23.93
N PHE A 26 21.20 0.32 23.27
CA PHE A 26 21.23 1.63 23.93
C PHE A 26 19.84 2.10 24.37
N LEU A 27 18.79 1.84 23.61
CA LEU A 27 17.41 2.13 24.04
C LEU A 27 17.04 1.36 25.32
N CYS A 28 17.37 0.07 25.38
CA CYS A 28 17.15 -0.75 26.57
C CYS A 28 17.95 -0.20 27.77
N GLU A 29 19.20 0.21 27.55
CA GLU A 29 20.05 0.78 28.60
C GLU A 29 19.54 2.15 29.09
N ILE A 30 19.09 3.02 28.19
CA ILE A 30 18.43 4.30 28.53
C ILE A 30 17.24 4.04 29.46
N LYS A 31 16.35 3.11 29.06
CA LYS A 31 15.18 2.72 29.86
C LYS A 31 15.56 2.09 31.19
N ARG A 32 16.66 1.33 31.23
CA ARG A 32 17.17 0.74 32.47
C ARG A 32 17.68 1.82 33.42
N GLN A 33 18.41 2.82 32.93
CA GLN A 33 18.92 3.92 33.75
C GLN A 33 17.79 4.80 34.29
N SER A 34 16.79 5.12 33.47
CA SER A 34 15.64 5.90 33.93
C SER A 34 14.73 5.14 34.88
N ALA A 35 14.59 3.83 34.73
CA ALA A 35 13.87 3.00 35.70
C ALA A 35 14.62 2.83 37.03
N ALA A 36 15.96 2.85 37.01
CA ALA A 36 16.79 2.67 38.20
C ALA A 36 16.93 3.95 39.04
N ASN A 37 16.75 5.13 38.43
CA ASN A 37 16.82 6.41 39.13
C ASN A 37 15.66 7.33 38.69
N PRO A 38 14.69 7.64 39.58
CA PRO A 38 13.55 8.51 39.28
C PRO A 38 13.93 9.92 38.81
N ASP A 39 15.13 10.41 39.18
CA ASP A 39 15.62 11.73 38.77
C ASP A 39 16.22 11.73 37.35
N VAL A 40 16.47 10.55 36.79
CA VAL A 40 17.03 10.39 35.44
C VAL A 40 15.90 10.14 34.45
N ARG A 41 15.52 11.19 33.73
CA ARG A 41 14.61 11.05 32.59
C ARG A 41 15.33 10.43 31.38
N ASP A 42 14.56 9.86 30.46
CA ASP A 42 15.08 9.18 29.27
C ASP A 42 16.00 10.07 28.42
N ASP A 43 15.71 11.37 28.32
CA ASP A 43 16.51 12.36 27.61
C ASP A 43 17.89 12.57 28.28
N LEU A 44 17.94 12.62 29.61
CA LEU A 44 19.20 12.75 30.34
C LEU A 44 20.06 11.48 30.22
N ALA A 45 19.46 10.30 30.35
CA ALA A 45 20.15 9.03 30.11
C ALA A 45 20.63 8.90 28.66
N CYS A 46 19.83 9.37 27.70
CA CYS A 46 20.21 9.42 26.28
C CYS A 46 21.44 10.31 26.07
N ASN A 47 21.47 11.52 26.63
CA ASN A 47 22.61 12.44 26.51
C ASN A 47 23.91 11.81 27.06
N ASN A 48 23.82 11.09 28.19
CA ASN A 48 24.99 10.42 28.78
C ASN A 48 25.57 9.30 27.91
N LEU A 49 24.71 8.65 27.12
CA LEU A 49 25.08 7.51 26.29
C LEU A 49 25.34 7.89 24.81
N GLU A 50 25.01 9.13 24.42
CA GLU A 50 25.01 9.63 23.05
C GLU A 50 26.33 9.33 22.31
N ILE A 51 27.47 9.48 22.99
CA ILE A 51 28.80 9.25 22.42
C ILE A 51 28.97 7.83 21.84
N TRP A 52 28.18 6.86 22.31
CA TRP A 52 28.29 5.46 21.93
C TRP A 52 27.38 5.06 20.76
N PHE A 53 26.44 5.92 20.36
CA PHE A 53 25.52 5.67 19.23
C PHE A 53 25.37 6.83 18.26
N THR A 54 26.25 7.83 18.38
CA THR A 54 26.38 8.95 17.45
C THR A 54 27.59 8.77 16.54
N GLU A 55 27.41 9.07 15.25
CA GLU A 55 28.50 9.02 14.28
C GLU A 55 29.45 10.22 14.46
N LYS A 56 30.71 10.09 14.02
CA LYS A 56 31.78 11.08 14.17
C LYS A 56 32.36 11.19 15.59
N THR A 57 31.96 10.30 16.48
CA THR A 57 32.59 10.09 17.80
C THR A 57 33.34 8.76 17.80
N TYR A 58 34.51 8.68 18.44
CA TYR A 58 35.27 7.43 18.48
C TYR A 58 34.54 6.37 19.31
N SER A 59 33.89 5.43 18.62
CA SER A 59 33.13 4.34 19.22
C SER A 59 33.01 3.15 18.25
N ALA A 60 32.71 1.97 18.78
CA ALA A 60 32.42 0.79 17.94
C ALA A 60 31.26 1.05 16.96
N PHE A 61 30.28 1.87 17.37
CA PHE A 61 29.16 2.26 16.52
C PHE A 61 29.63 3.09 15.33
N HIS A 62 30.50 4.07 15.56
CA HIS A 62 31.07 4.87 14.49
C HIS A 62 31.87 4.02 13.49
N HIS A 63 32.69 3.08 13.96
CA HIS A 63 33.42 2.17 13.08
C HIS A 63 32.49 1.35 12.18
N ILE A 64 31.40 0.79 12.73
CA ILE A 64 30.40 0.05 11.95
C ILE A 64 29.72 0.96 10.90
N CYS A 65 29.33 2.18 11.27
CA CYS A 65 28.75 3.14 10.33
C CYS A 65 29.74 3.50 9.21
N THR A 66 31.02 3.72 9.55
CA THR A 66 32.08 4.01 8.57
C THR A 66 32.27 2.84 7.60
N TYR A 67 32.36 1.60 8.09
CA TYR A 67 32.44 0.42 7.22
C TYR A 67 31.20 0.25 6.35
N GLN A 68 30.01 0.52 6.89
CA GLN A 68 28.77 0.53 6.11
C GLN A 68 28.81 1.56 4.99
N HIS A 69 29.29 2.78 5.27
CA HIS A 69 29.43 3.86 4.29
C HIS A 69 30.44 3.50 3.20
N MET A 70 31.60 2.96 3.58
CA MET A 70 32.62 2.49 2.63
C MET A 70 32.07 1.38 1.73
N ALA A 71 31.44 0.35 2.31
CA ALA A 71 30.85 -0.74 1.55
C ALA A 71 29.73 -0.26 0.60
N THR A 72 28.93 0.71 1.06
CA THR A 72 27.89 1.36 0.23
C THR A 72 28.52 2.15 -0.92
N ALA A 73 29.58 2.91 -0.67
CA ALA A 73 30.30 3.70 -1.68
C ALA A 73 30.91 2.78 -2.75
N ILE A 74 31.55 1.68 -2.34
CA ILE A 74 32.08 0.67 -3.27
C ILE A 74 30.95 0.03 -4.08
N THR A 75 29.85 -0.36 -3.43
CA THR A 75 28.69 -0.96 -4.12
C THR A 75 28.07 0.00 -5.14
N LYS A 76 27.96 1.28 -4.81
CA LYS A 76 27.41 2.31 -5.72
C LYS A 76 28.35 2.66 -6.87
N SER A 77 29.67 2.61 -6.66
CA SER A 77 30.67 2.92 -7.68
C SER A 77 31.01 1.73 -8.58
N THR A 78 30.76 0.50 -8.13
CA THR A 78 30.95 -0.70 -8.93
C THR A 78 29.88 -0.76 -10.03
N MET A 79 30.29 -0.63 -11.29
CA MET A 79 29.37 -0.77 -12.43
C MET A 79 28.84 -2.21 -12.51
N SER A 80 27.56 -2.41 -12.18
CA SER A 80 26.88 -3.68 -12.46
C SER A 80 26.42 -3.73 -13.91
N LEU A 81 26.49 -4.90 -14.54
CA LEU A 81 25.85 -5.13 -15.84
C LEU A 81 24.36 -4.72 -15.78
N PRO A 82 23.83 -4.07 -16.82
CA PRO A 82 22.46 -3.60 -16.83
C PRO A 82 21.50 -4.78 -16.76
N ARG A 83 20.56 -4.74 -15.80
CA ARG A 83 19.50 -5.75 -15.68
C ARG A 83 18.46 -5.67 -16.78
N ILE A 84 18.38 -4.52 -17.45
CA ILE A 84 17.37 -4.20 -18.45
C ILE A 84 18.06 -3.87 -19.77
N LEU A 85 17.60 -4.51 -20.84
CA LEU A 85 18.00 -4.20 -22.21
C LEU A 85 16.75 -3.98 -23.07
N TRP A 86 16.55 -2.77 -23.55
CA TRP A 86 15.44 -2.46 -24.46
C TRP A 86 15.63 -3.12 -25.81
N THR A 87 14.68 -3.98 -26.20
CA THR A 87 14.65 -4.65 -27.51
C THR A 87 13.88 -3.82 -28.53
N ASP A 88 12.90 -3.03 -28.08
CA ASP A 88 12.27 -1.97 -28.87
C ASP A 88 12.76 -0.61 -28.38
N ARG A 89 13.52 0.08 -29.22
CA ARG A 89 14.07 1.42 -28.94
C ARG A 89 13.29 2.55 -29.61
N ARG A 90 12.22 2.24 -30.34
CA ARG A 90 11.37 3.22 -31.01
C ARG A 90 10.15 3.53 -30.16
N ASN A 91 9.41 2.50 -29.77
CA ASN A 91 8.16 2.66 -29.03
C ASN A 91 8.27 2.19 -27.57
N TRP A 92 9.42 1.64 -27.16
CA TRP A 92 9.69 1.16 -25.80
C TRP A 92 8.65 0.13 -25.31
N THR A 93 8.14 -0.71 -26.22
CA THR A 93 7.09 -1.69 -25.91
C THR A 93 7.62 -3.04 -25.43
N SER A 94 8.93 -3.29 -25.51
CA SER A 94 9.53 -4.55 -25.06
C SER A 94 10.97 -4.39 -24.56
N MET A 95 11.32 -5.19 -23.54
CA MET A 95 12.67 -5.27 -22.98
C MET A 95 13.05 -6.71 -22.62
N LEU A 96 14.34 -6.96 -22.41
CA LEU A 96 14.83 -8.10 -21.66
C LEU A 96 15.09 -7.67 -20.21
N TYR A 97 14.53 -8.39 -19.26
CA TYR A 97 14.85 -8.29 -17.84
C TYR A 97 15.64 -9.54 -17.43
N GLN A 98 16.94 -9.39 -17.14
CA GLN A 98 17.84 -10.50 -16.83
C GLN A 98 17.84 -11.64 -17.89
N GLY A 99 17.55 -11.31 -19.14
CA GLY A 99 17.45 -12.26 -20.26
C GLY A 99 16.02 -12.66 -20.62
N ASP A 100 15.07 -12.52 -19.69
CA ASP A 100 13.67 -12.83 -19.93
C ASP A 100 12.96 -11.70 -20.69
N ARG A 101 12.21 -12.05 -21.74
CA ARG A 101 11.49 -11.08 -22.55
C ARG A 101 10.20 -10.62 -21.87
N VAL A 102 10.07 -9.31 -21.68
CA VAL A 102 8.90 -8.64 -21.11
C VAL A 102 8.30 -7.69 -22.15
N GLU A 103 7.01 -7.86 -22.44
CA GLU A 103 6.27 -7.07 -23.42
C GLU A 103 5.15 -6.29 -22.74
N LEU A 104 5.04 -5.01 -23.07
CA LEU A 104 4.03 -4.10 -22.53
C LEU A 104 2.61 -4.62 -22.79
N GLY A 105 2.34 -5.13 -24.00
CA GLY A 105 1.02 -5.68 -24.35
C GLY A 105 0.63 -6.90 -23.51
N LYS A 106 1.59 -7.76 -23.16
CA LYS A 106 1.33 -8.90 -22.26
C LYS A 106 1.08 -8.44 -20.83
N LEU A 107 1.79 -7.41 -20.36
CA LEU A 107 1.51 -6.79 -19.07
C LEU A 107 0.10 -6.17 -19.03
N GLN A 108 -0.33 -5.49 -20.09
CA GLN A 108 -1.70 -4.98 -20.20
C GLN A 108 -2.73 -6.13 -20.10
N HIS A 109 -2.44 -7.28 -20.72
CA HIS A 109 -3.31 -8.45 -20.65
C HIS A 109 -3.41 -9.06 -19.24
N VAL A 110 -2.36 -8.95 -18.41
CA VAL A 110 -2.41 -9.37 -17.00
C VAL A 110 -3.57 -8.66 -16.27
N PHE A 111 -3.74 -7.35 -16.48
CA PHE A 111 -4.80 -6.59 -15.79
C PHE A 111 -6.20 -6.97 -16.27
N VAL A 112 -6.37 -7.29 -17.56
CA VAL A 112 -7.64 -7.80 -18.10
C VAL A 112 -7.99 -9.15 -17.47
N ALA A 113 -7.02 -10.06 -17.35
CA ALA A 113 -7.23 -11.35 -16.70
C ALA A 113 -7.56 -11.20 -15.21
N MET A 114 -6.88 -10.29 -14.50
CA MET A 114 -7.20 -9.97 -13.12
C MET A 114 -8.64 -9.46 -12.97
N GLU A 115 -9.11 -8.55 -13.83
CA GLU A 115 -10.49 -8.04 -13.79
C GLU A 115 -11.51 -9.17 -13.89
N GLN A 116 -11.29 -10.12 -14.80
CA GLN A 116 -12.19 -11.27 -14.98
C GLN A 116 -12.25 -12.15 -13.73
N GLU A 117 -11.09 -12.46 -13.13
CA GLU A 117 -11.05 -13.25 -11.89
C GLU A 117 -11.69 -12.50 -10.71
N MET A 118 -11.45 -11.18 -10.61
CA MET A 118 -12.05 -10.33 -9.59
C MET A 118 -13.58 -10.28 -9.73
N LEU A 119 -14.09 -10.17 -10.95
CA LEU A 119 -15.54 -10.20 -11.23
C LEU A 119 -16.17 -11.55 -10.87
N ASP A 120 -15.54 -12.68 -11.22
CA ASP A 120 -16.07 -14.00 -10.84
C ASP A 120 -16.09 -14.17 -9.30
N LEU A 121 -15.01 -13.80 -8.63
CA LEU A 121 -14.94 -13.85 -7.18
C LEU A 121 -16.01 -12.96 -6.54
N TRP A 122 -16.11 -11.71 -6.98
CA TRP A 122 -17.05 -10.74 -6.43
C TRP A 122 -18.51 -11.14 -6.69
N GLU A 123 -18.89 -11.27 -7.95
CA GLU A 123 -20.28 -11.54 -8.34
C GLU A 123 -20.65 -12.96 -7.93
N ASN A 124 -19.93 -13.98 -8.39
CA ASN A 124 -20.41 -15.36 -8.26
C ASN A 124 -20.10 -15.99 -6.89
N LYS A 125 -18.94 -15.71 -6.30
CA LYS A 125 -18.51 -16.40 -5.06
C LYS A 125 -18.88 -15.65 -3.78
N LEU A 126 -18.73 -14.31 -3.80
CA LEU A 126 -18.83 -13.50 -2.59
C LEU A 126 -20.21 -12.86 -2.41
N THR A 127 -20.82 -12.39 -3.50
CA THR A 127 -22.13 -11.72 -3.48
C THR A 127 -23.26 -12.53 -4.14
N TRP A 128 -22.96 -13.75 -4.59
CA TRP A 128 -23.89 -14.73 -5.14
C TRP A 128 -24.77 -14.21 -6.28
N ASN A 129 -24.22 -13.32 -7.10
CA ASN A 129 -24.85 -12.68 -8.25
C ASN A 129 -26.18 -11.99 -7.87
N SER A 130 -26.26 -11.48 -6.63
CA SER A 130 -27.45 -10.82 -6.09
C SER A 130 -27.66 -9.40 -6.62
N GLY A 131 -26.64 -8.80 -7.24
CA GLY A 131 -26.66 -7.40 -7.65
C GLY A 131 -26.57 -6.39 -6.49
N VAL A 132 -26.26 -6.86 -5.27
CA VAL A 132 -26.08 -5.99 -4.10
C VAL A 132 -24.98 -4.94 -4.37
N ARG A 133 -25.27 -3.67 -4.04
CA ARG A 133 -24.39 -2.54 -4.33
C ARG A 133 -24.67 -1.39 -3.36
N VAL A 134 -23.67 -0.51 -3.18
CA VAL A 134 -23.81 0.83 -2.60
C VAL A 134 -23.46 1.89 -3.62
N ASP A 135 -24.06 3.08 -3.51
CA ASP A 135 -23.69 4.22 -4.36
C ASP A 135 -22.28 4.72 -3.99
N THR A 136 -21.42 4.90 -4.98
CA THR A 136 -20.02 5.32 -4.81
C THR A 136 -19.73 6.63 -5.54
N THR A 137 -20.73 7.25 -6.16
CA THR A 137 -20.54 8.44 -7.01
C THR A 137 -20.10 9.67 -6.22
N ASN A 138 -20.66 9.88 -5.03
CA ASN A 138 -20.37 11.04 -4.18
C ASN A 138 -20.02 10.57 -2.77
N ILE A 139 -18.72 10.45 -2.51
CA ILE A 139 -18.19 10.09 -1.19
C ILE A 139 -17.53 11.32 -0.59
N THR A 140 -17.97 11.67 0.61
CA THR A 140 -17.39 12.78 1.37
C THR A 140 -16.43 12.24 2.41
N GLU A 141 -15.24 12.81 2.52
CA GLU A 141 -14.28 12.42 3.55
C GLU A 141 -13.68 13.67 4.20
N ASN A 142 -13.62 13.71 5.53
CA ASN A 142 -12.74 14.63 6.23
C ASN A 142 -11.36 14.00 6.38
N ILE A 143 -10.45 14.31 5.47
CA ILE A 143 -9.09 13.76 5.47
C ILE A 143 -8.33 14.14 6.76
N GLY A 144 -8.65 15.31 7.34
CA GLY A 144 -8.08 15.78 8.61
C GLY A 144 -8.68 15.13 9.87
N ASN A 145 -9.70 14.28 9.75
CA ASN A 145 -10.18 13.55 10.92
C ASN A 145 -9.25 12.37 11.24
N THR A 146 -8.57 12.48 12.39
CA THR A 146 -7.64 11.48 12.93
C THR A 146 -8.20 10.68 14.10
N GLU A 147 -9.50 10.76 14.37
CA GLU A 147 -10.15 9.99 15.42
C GLU A 147 -9.96 8.49 15.20
N VAL A 148 -9.69 7.75 16.28
CA VAL A 148 -9.47 6.30 16.21
C VAL A 148 -10.75 5.62 15.71
N GLY A 149 -10.61 4.83 14.64
CA GLY A 149 -11.70 4.11 13.99
C GLY A 149 -12.27 4.81 12.76
N TYR A 150 -11.99 6.09 12.53
CA TYR A 150 -12.58 6.86 11.44
C TYR A 150 -12.04 6.48 10.06
N CYS A 151 -12.93 6.33 9.08
CA CYS A 151 -12.69 6.36 7.64
C CYS A 151 -13.93 6.93 6.92
N PHE A 152 -13.88 7.11 5.59
CA PHE A 152 -15.01 7.65 4.83
C PHE A 152 -16.31 6.83 4.94
N LEU A 153 -16.22 5.54 5.25
CA LEU A 153 -17.40 4.68 5.43
C LEU A 153 -18.21 5.05 6.68
N ASP A 154 -17.57 5.64 7.68
CA ASP A 154 -18.20 6.05 8.93
C ASP A 154 -18.51 7.55 8.95
N ASP A 155 -18.21 8.28 7.87
CA ASP A 155 -18.56 9.69 7.77
C ASP A 155 -20.09 9.83 7.74
N PRO A 156 -20.71 10.60 8.66
CA PRO A 156 -22.16 10.68 8.76
C PRO A 156 -22.81 11.29 7.51
N ARG A 157 -22.05 11.99 6.66
CA ARG A 157 -22.52 12.53 5.38
C ARG A 157 -22.71 11.46 4.31
N ASN A 158 -22.10 10.27 4.50
CA ASN A 158 -22.22 9.15 3.58
C ASN A 158 -23.22 8.11 4.12
N SER A 159 -24.51 8.45 4.08
CA SER A 159 -25.58 7.60 4.60
C SER A 159 -25.71 6.24 3.88
N GLN A 160 -25.22 6.14 2.65
CA GLN A 160 -25.26 4.93 1.85
C GLN A 160 -24.42 3.76 2.43
N PHE A 161 -23.46 4.04 3.33
CA PHE A 161 -22.61 3.03 3.96
C PHE A 161 -23.13 2.50 5.30
N GLN A 162 -24.24 3.03 5.82
CA GLN A 162 -24.71 2.74 7.18
C GLN A 162 -25.26 1.31 7.37
N ASP A 163 -25.85 0.71 6.33
CA ASP A 163 -26.32 -0.68 6.40
C ASP A 163 -25.16 -1.66 6.17
N ARG A 164 -24.51 -2.05 7.28
CA ARG A 164 -23.46 -3.07 7.35
C ARG A 164 -24.00 -4.51 7.22
N MET A 165 -25.31 -4.71 7.24
CA MET A 165 -25.93 -6.06 7.24
C MET A 165 -26.40 -6.47 5.84
N ARG A 166 -26.15 -5.64 4.83
CA ARG A 166 -26.63 -5.79 3.45
C ARG A 166 -26.39 -7.19 2.85
N LEU A 167 -25.15 -7.69 2.93
CA LEU A 167 -24.82 -9.04 2.41
C LEU A 167 -25.43 -10.16 3.25
N LEU A 168 -25.56 -9.96 4.56
CA LEU A 168 -26.24 -10.92 5.43
C LEU A 168 -27.74 -11.00 5.09
N HIS A 169 -28.39 -9.86 4.83
CA HIS A 169 -29.79 -9.84 4.40
C HIS A 169 -29.99 -10.61 3.09
N VAL A 170 -29.08 -10.48 2.11
CA VAL A 170 -29.11 -11.28 0.88
C VAL A 170 -29.06 -12.78 1.20
N LEU A 171 -28.14 -13.21 2.07
CA LEU A 171 -28.02 -14.61 2.49
C LEU A 171 -29.30 -15.12 3.17
N LEU A 172 -29.86 -14.34 4.10
CA LEU A 172 -31.01 -14.75 4.90
C LEU A 172 -32.34 -14.76 4.14
N THR A 173 -32.45 -13.95 3.08
CA THR A 173 -33.66 -13.85 2.23
C THR A 173 -33.63 -14.81 1.04
N THR A 174 -32.49 -15.44 0.76
CA THR A 174 -32.35 -16.41 -0.33
C THR A 174 -32.34 -17.84 0.23
N ASP A 175 -33.44 -18.57 0.06
CA ASP A 175 -33.62 -19.91 0.68
C ASP A 175 -32.47 -20.89 0.43
N ASN A 176 -31.97 -20.95 -0.80
CA ASN A 176 -30.84 -21.81 -1.14
C ASN A 176 -29.57 -21.42 -0.35
N LEU A 177 -29.24 -20.12 -0.27
CA LEU A 177 -28.07 -19.65 0.47
C LEU A 177 -28.24 -19.86 1.97
N LYS A 178 -29.42 -19.52 2.51
CA LYS A 178 -29.78 -19.75 3.90
C LYS A 178 -29.56 -21.20 4.30
N SER A 179 -30.08 -22.16 3.51
CA SER A 179 -29.93 -23.59 3.80
C SER A 179 -28.48 -24.10 3.72
N GLN A 180 -27.63 -23.46 2.93
CA GLN A 180 -26.21 -23.81 2.85
C GLN A 180 -25.41 -23.30 4.06
N PHE A 181 -25.68 -22.06 4.48
CA PHE A 181 -24.91 -21.38 5.53
C PHE A 181 -25.47 -21.58 6.94
N LEU A 182 -26.74 -21.93 7.08
CA LEU A 182 -27.40 -22.16 8.35
C LEU A 182 -28.03 -23.55 8.37
N ALA A 183 -27.72 -24.32 9.40
CA ALA A 183 -28.40 -25.58 9.69
C ALA A 183 -29.42 -25.34 10.81
N LYS A 184 -30.63 -25.87 10.64
CA LYS A 184 -31.66 -25.84 11.68
C LYS A 184 -31.36 -26.92 12.73
N GLN A 185 -31.26 -26.53 14.00
CA GLN A 185 -31.07 -27.42 15.14
C GLN A 185 -32.17 -27.14 16.17
N GLY A 186 -33.21 -27.98 16.17
CA GLY A 186 -34.43 -27.72 16.94
C GLY A 186 -35.11 -26.43 16.50
N ASP A 187 -35.34 -25.52 17.44
CA ASP A 187 -35.91 -24.18 17.19
C ASP A 187 -34.86 -23.11 16.90
N THR A 188 -33.58 -23.48 16.84
CA THR A 188 -32.47 -22.55 16.60
C THR A 188 -31.77 -22.81 15.26
N TYR A 189 -30.98 -21.83 14.81
CA TYR A 189 -30.09 -21.98 13.67
C TYR A 189 -28.64 -21.90 14.12
N ILE A 190 -27.82 -22.81 13.60
CA ILE A 190 -26.37 -22.82 13.79
C ILE A 190 -25.67 -22.50 12.47
N TRP A 191 -24.56 -21.78 12.55
CA TRP A 191 -23.74 -21.46 11.38
C TRP A 191 -22.99 -22.69 10.87
N ASN A 192 -22.93 -22.83 9.55
CA ASN A 192 -22.07 -23.79 8.89
C ASN A 192 -20.64 -23.20 8.78
N HIS A 193 -19.79 -23.55 9.75
CA HIS A 193 -18.40 -23.08 9.81
C HIS A 193 -17.60 -23.44 8.55
N GLY A 194 -17.87 -24.60 7.94
CA GLY A 194 -17.20 -25.02 6.71
C GLY A 194 -17.49 -24.08 5.54
N LYS A 195 -18.76 -23.67 5.40
CA LYS A 195 -19.18 -22.72 4.36
C LYS A 195 -18.67 -21.30 4.61
N LEU A 196 -18.68 -20.84 5.86
CA LEU A 196 -18.09 -19.54 6.22
C LEU A 196 -16.59 -19.51 5.93
N ARG A 197 -15.84 -20.56 6.32
CA ARG A 197 -14.40 -20.65 6.03
C ARG A 197 -14.10 -20.75 4.55
N GLN A 198 -14.92 -21.47 3.78
CA GLN A 198 -14.81 -21.50 2.32
C GLN A 198 -15.03 -20.10 1.72
N TRP A 199 -16.04 -19.36 2.19
CA TRP A 199 -16.29 -17.99 1.76
C TRP A 199 -15.09 -17.07 2.09
N LEU A 200 -14.52 -17.17 3.31
CA LEU A 200 -13.32 -16.44 3.71
C LEU A 200 -12.09 -16.75 2.83
N GLN A 201 -11.98 -17.96 2.29
CA GLN A 201 -10.92 -18.29 1.33
C GLN A 201 -11.10 -17.57 -0.02
N TYR A 202 -12.33 -17.51 -0.56
CA TYR A 202 -12.60 -16.70 -1.74
C TYR A 202 -12.36 -15.21 -1.47
N TYR A 203 -12.72 -14.75 -0.27
CA TYR A 203 -12.50 -13.39 0.17
C TYR A 203 -11.00 -13.04 0.14
N ALA A 204 -10.17 -13.88 0.76
CA ALA A 204 -8.72 -13.71 0.78
C ALA A 204 -8.10 -13.69 -0.62
N LYS A 205 -8.62 -14.47 -1.58
CA LYS A 205 -8.16 -14.43 -2.97
C LYS A 205 -8.44 -13.07 -3.61
N LEU A 206 -9.66 -12.55 -3.46
CA LEU A 206 -10.03 -11.23 -3.99
C LEU A 206 -9.17 -10.12 -3.36
N GLN A 207 -8.93 -10.18 -2.05
CA GLN A 207 -8.06 -9.24 -1.34
C GLN A 207 -6.62 -9.26 -1.86
N GLY A 208 -6.11 -10.44 -2.23
CA GLY A 208 -4.79 -10.57 -2.86
C GLY A 208 -4.73 -9.92 -4.25
N LEU A 209 -5.81 -10.03 -5.04
CA LEU A 209 -5.91 -9.38 -6.34
C LEU A 209 -6.00 -7.85 -6.21
N TYR A 210 -6.76 -7.32 -5.23
CA TYR A 210 -6.75 -5.89 -4.93
C TYR A 210 -5.35 -5.40 -4.59
N LEU A 211 -4.65 -6.11 -3.69
CA LEU A 211 -3.29 -5.76 -3.28
C LEU A 211 -2.34 -5.72 -4.49
N LEU A 212 -2.34 -6.77 -5.32
CA LEU A 212 -1.49 -6.79 -6.52
C LEU A 212 -1.85 -5.68 -7.51
N ARG A 213 -3.14 -5.41 -7.69
CA ARG A 213 -3.59 -4.37 -8.61
C ARG A 213 -3.09 -3.01 -8.17
N CYS A 214 -3.22 -2.69 -6.88
CA CYS A 214 -2.68 -1.48 -6.28
C CYS A 214 -1.14 -1.40 -6.41
N GLU A 215 -0.40 -2.46 -6.08
CA GLU A 215 1.08 -2.52 -6.19
C GLU A 215 1.56 -2.31 -7.64
N MET A 216 0.78 -2.80 -8.62
CA MET A 216 1.16 -2.74 -10.03
C MET A 216 0.69 -1.47 -10.75
N LEU A 217 -0.40 -0.84 -10.32
CA LEU A 217 -1.00 0.32 -10.99
C LEU A 217 -0.83 1.65 -10.24
N GLY A 218 -0.32 1.66 -9.01
CA GLY A 218 -0.04 2.90 -8.27
C GLY A 218 1.04 3.79 -8.92
N GLY A 219 1.20 5.04 -8.48
CA GLY A 219 2.11 6.04 -9.06
C GLY A 219 3.59 5.75 -8.83
N GLY A 220 3.90 4.84 -7.91
CA GLY A 220 5.21 4.25 -7.71
C GLY A 220 5.08 2.84 -7.18
N THR A 221 6.15 2.04 -7.28
CA THR A 221 6.19 0.78 -6.53
C THR A 221 6.39 1.12 -5.07
N GLU A 222 5.39 0.85 -4.26
CA GLU A 222 5.48 0.96 -2.82
C GLU A 222 6.51 -0.06 -2.31
N ARG A 223 6.92 0.04 -1.04
CA ARG A 223 7.68 -1.09 -0.47
C ARG A 223 6.68 -2.19 -0.19
N GLY A 224 6.96 -3.41 -0.63
CA GLY A 224 6.09 -4.56 -0.38
C GLY A 224 5.83 -4.90 1.10
N THR A 225 6.43 -4.20 2.06
CA THR A 225 6.10 -4.26 3.49
C THR A 225 5.10 -3.19 3.92
N GLU A 226 5.05 -2.06 3.20
CA GLU A 226 4.15 -0.94 3.46
C GLU A 226 2.74 -1.27 2.98
N ILE A 227 2.59 -1.70 1.72
CA ILE A 227 1.27 -2.07 1.16
C ILE A 227 0.57 -3.19 1.95
N THR A 228 1.35 -4.17 2.45
CA THR A 228 0.81 -5.29 3.22
C THR A 228 0.32 -4.91 4.62
N ALA A 229 0.77 -3.77 5.13
CA ALA A 229 0.45 -3.28 6.48
C ALA A 229 -0.51 -2.09 6.45
N MET A 230 -1.06 -1.74 5.29
CA MET A 230 -1.97 -0.61 5.13
C MET A 230 -3.25 -0.80 5.94
N LYS A 231 -3.68 0.27 6.61
CA LYS A 231 -4.92 0.34 7.35
C LYS A 231 -5.85 1.37 6.72
N PHE A 232 -7.10 1.00 6.45
CA PHE A 232 -8.07 1.92 5.85
C PHE A 232 -8.77 2.81 6.87
N ARG A 233 -8.60 2.51 8.17
CA ARG A 233 -9.10 3.29 9.30
C ARG A 233 -7.96 3.94 10.06
N SER A 234 -8.23 5.10 10.63
CA SER A 234 -7.34 5.75 11.58
C SER A 234 -7.22 4.89 12.84
N THR A 235 -6.01 4.74 13.39
CA THR A 235 -5.74 3.95 14.59
C THR A 235 -4.89 4.74 15.58
N ALA A 236 -4.81 4.27 16.83
CA ALA A 236 -3.99 4.93 17.85
C ALA A 236 -2.51 5.09 17.44
N LEU A 237 -1.96 4.12 16.70
CA LEU A 237 -0.57 4.12 16.22
C LEU A 237 -0.40 4.77 14.84
N ARG A 238 -1.48 4.92 14.07
CA ARG A 238 -1.47 5.51 12.73
C ARG A 238 -2.69 6.42 12.60
N ARG A 239 -2.49 7.70 12.92
CA ARG A 239 -3.54 8.73 12.93
C ARG A 239 -4.10 9.04 11.55
N VAL A 240 -3.25 8.99 10.52
CA VAL A 240 -3.63 9.14 9.11
C VAL A 240 -3.72 7.76 8.48
N ARG A 241 -4.93 7.37 8.06
CA ARG A 241 -5.24 6.14 7.34
C ARG A 241 -4.54 6.07 5.98
N ASN A 242 -4.40 4.85 5.45
CA ASN A 242 -3.74 4.60 4.17
C ASN A 242 -4.71 4.61 2.96
N LEU A 243 -6.02 4.67 3.18
CA LEU A 243 -7.00 4.74 2.11
C LEU A 243 -7.87 5.98 2.33
N SER A 244 -7.89 6.87 1.35
CA SER A 244 -8.65 8.12 1.40
C SER A 244 -9.26 8.47 0.06
N VAL A 245 -10.42 9.10 0.09
CA VAL A 245 -11.08 9.76 -1.04
C VAL A 245 -10.55 11.18 -1.12
N MET A 246 -9.82 11.47 -2.20
CA MET A 246 -9.22 12.77 -2.51
C MET A 246 -9.85 13.30 -3.79
N GLY A 247 -10.85 14.16 -3.64
CA GLY A 247 -11.68 14.60 -4.78
C GLY A 247 -12.40 13.40 -5.40
N LYS A 248 -12.12 13.10 -6.67
CA LYS A 248 -12.67 11.93 -7.37
C LYS A 248 -11.73 10.72 -7.38
N HIS A 249 -10.62 10.77 -6.65
CA HIS A 249 -9.68 9.66 -6.57
C HIS A 249 -9.88 8.91 -5.26
N LEU A 250 -10.04 7.58 -5.35
CA LEU A 250 -9.67 6.73 -4.23
C LEU A 250 -8.14 6.57 -4.27
N ALA A 251 -7.47 6.99 -3.21
CA ALA A 251 -6.01 7.06 -3.16
C ALA A 251 -5.43 6.23 -2.01
N LEU A 252 -4.33 5.55 -2.30
CA LEU A 252 -3.46 4.97 -1.28
C LEU A 252 -2.47 6.02 -0.79
N LEU A 253 -2.44 6.25 0.52
CA LEU A 253 -1.47 7.14 1.15
C LEU A 253 -0.29 6.31 1.67
N THR A 254 0.87 6.50 1.04
CA THR A 254 2.14 5.97 1.54
C THR A 254 2.89 7.03 2.33
N THR A 255 3.76 6.58 3.23
CA THR A 255 4.55 7.42 4.12
C THR A 255 6.05 7.31 3.86
N TYR A 256 6.46 6.31 3.07
CA TYR A 256 7.87 6.01 2.90
C TYR A 256 8.59 6.96 1.95
N HIS A 257 9.43 7.84 2.51
CA HIS A 257 10.46 8.56 1.75
C HIS A 257 11.88 8.14 2.19
N LYS A 258 12.78 7.85 1.25
CA LYS A 258 14.16 7.36 1.55
C LYS A 258 14.99 8.32 2.40
N THR A 259 14.62 9.59 2.47
CA THR A 259 15.25 10.63 3.29
C THR A 259 14.41 11.08 4.49
N GLY A 260 13.26 10.45 4.79
CA GLY A 260 12.41 10.83 5.92
C GLY A 260 13.13 10.77 7.28
N ALA A 261 14.11 9.87 7.40
CA ALA A 261 14.98 9.79 8.57
C ALA A 261 15.91 11.01 8.75
N LEU A 262 16.17 11.79 7.70
CA LEU A 262 16.96 13.03 7.74
C LEU A 262 16.08 14.24 8.07
N SER A 263 14.81 14.27 7.61
CA SER A 263 13.89 15.39 7.82
C SER A 263 13.09 15.28 9.14
N GLY A 264 13.04 14.10 9.76
CA GLY A 264 12.26 13.83 10.98
C GLY A 264 10.75 13.89 10.78
N VAL A 265 10.28 13.94 9.53
CA VAL A 265 8.87 14.09 9.16
C VAL A 265 8.54 13.12 8.03
N ASP A 266 7.52 12.28 8.26
CA ASP A 266 6.94 11.42 7.24
C ASP A 266 6.18 12.28 6.22
N LYS A 267 6.44 12.09 4.93
CA LYS A 267 5.68 12.73 3.84
C LYS A 267 4.62 11.76 3.34
N TYR A 268 3.37 12.20 3.29
CA TYR A 268 2.29 11.43 2.68
C TYR A 268 2.32 11.57 1.16
N ILE A 269 2.41 10.46 0.44
CA ILE A 269 2.42 10.41 -1.01
C ILE A 269 1.17 9.66 -1.48
N PRO A 270 0.20 10.35 -2.11
CA PRO A 270 -1.00 9.71 -2.59
C PRO A 270 -0.74 8.96 -3.91
N HIS A 271 -1.37 7.81 -4.06
CA HIS A 271 -1.40 7.05 -5.30
C HIS A 271 -2.84 6.77 -5.69
N SER A 272 -3.31 7.36 -6.78
CA SER A 272 -4.64 7.04 -7.30
C SER A 272 -4.74 5.55 -7.62
N ILE A 273 -5.84 4.94 -7.20
CA ILE A 273 -6.27 3.60 -7.62
C ILE A 273 -7.02 3.72 -8.94
N ASP A 274 -6.90 2.73 -9.84
CA ASP A 274 -7.64 2.71 -11.10
C ASP A 274 -9.15 2.59 -10.87
N SER A 275 -9.98 3.11 -11.78
CA SER A 275 -11.42 3.25 -11.53
C SER A 275 -12.14 1.92 -11.27
N PHE A 276 -11.70 0.82 -11.90
CA PHE A 276 -12.27 -0.50 -11.66
C PHE A 276 -12.04 -0.97 -10.23
N ALA A 277 -10.78 -0.92 -9.78
CA ALA A 277 -10.43 -1.32 -8.43
C ALA A 277 -10.98 -0.35 -7.37
N ALA A 278 -11.06 0.94 -7.68
CA ALA A 278 -11.59 1.95 -6.78
C ALA A 278 -13.02 1.64 -6.35
N ASP A 279 -13.95 1.46 -7.31
CA ASP A 279 -15.33 1.09 -6.98
C ASP A 279 -15.36 -0.27 -6.28
N MET A 280 -14.67 -1.28 -6.80
CA MET A 280 -14.69 -2.63 -6.19
C MET A 280 -14.20 -2.65 -4.73
N ILE A 281 -13.15 -1.89 -4.39
CA ILE A 281 -12.64 -1.80 -3.01
C ILE A 281 -13.67 -1.10 -2.11
N ILE A 282 -14.34 -0.04 -2.59
CA ILE A 282 -15.39 0.61 -1.81
C ILE A 282 -16.58 -0.33 -1.60
N GLN A 283 -17.04 -1.01 -2.65
CA GLN A 283 -18.11 -2.02 -2.55
C GLN A 283 -17.72 -3.13 -1.57
N ASP A 284 -16.49 -3.64 -1.65
CA ASP A 284 -15.95 -4.64 -0.73
C ASP A 284 -16.02 -4.17 0.73
N LEU A 285 -15.43 -3.01 1.03
CA LEU A 285 -15.37 -2.50 2.39
C LEU A 285 -16.76 -2.16 2.96
N ALA A 286 -17.72 -1.78 2.12
CA ALA A 286 -19.09 -1.49 2.54
C ALA A 286 -19.98 -2.75 2.67
N ILE A 287 -19.75 -3.79 1.86
CA ILE A 287 -20.69 -4.91 1.71
C ILE A 287 -20.09 -6.24 2.20
N ALA A 288 -18.95 -6.64 1.64
CA ALA A 288 -18.38 -7.95 1.92
C ALA A 288 -17.54 -7.97 3.22
N ARG A 289 -16.84 -6.86 3.52
CA ARG A 289 -16.04 -6.71 4.72
C ARG A 289 -16.83 -6.89 6.03
N PRO A 290 -18.02 -6.29 6.24
CA PRO A 290 -18.81 -6.54 7.44
C PRO A 290 -19.22 -8.02 7.59
N PHE A 291 -19.57 -8.69 6.49
CA PHE A 291 -19.86 -10.12 6.50
C PHE A 291 -18.62 -10.95 6.86
N ALA A 292 -17.45 -10.57 6.34
CA ALA A 292 -16.17 -11.19 6.66
C ALA A 292 -15.83 -11.05 8.15
N GLU A 293 -15.99 -9.85 8.73
CA GLU A 293 -15.83 -9.58 10.17
C GLU A 293 -16.75 -10.47 11.03
N MET A 294 -18.02 -10.60 10.64
CA MET A 294 -18.97 -11.51 11.30
C MET A 294 -18.51 -12.97 11.19
N ALA A 295 -18.12 -13.41 9.99
CA ALA A 295 -17.70 -14.78 9.72
C ALA A 295 -16.46 -15.18 10.54
N VAL A 296 -15.46 -14.30 10.68
CA VAL A 296 -14.30 -14.59 11.54
C VAL A 296 -14.68 -14.64 13.01
N ARG A 297 -15.55 -13.74 13.50
CA ARG A 297 -16.05 -13.78 14.90
C ARG A 297 -16.80 -15.07 15.23
N ILE A 298 -17.57 -15.60 14.28
CA ILE A 298 -18.26 -16.88 14.42
C ILE A 298 -17.25 -18.04 14.40
N CYS A 299 -16.32 -18.03 13.45
CA CYS A 299 -15.42 -19.16 13.22
C CYS A 299 -14.23 -19.23 14.20
N PHE A 300 -13.85 -18.10 14.80
CA PHE A 300 -12.66 -17.90 15.63
C PHE A 300 -12.92 -16.89 16.76
N PRO A 301 -13.89 -17.15 17.66
CA PRO A 301 -14.37 -16.17 18.64
C PRO A 301 -13.31 -15.66 19.62
N ASP A 302 -12.26 -16.45 19.88
CA ASP A 302 -11.22 -16.12 20.86
C ASP A 302 -9.98 -15.45 20.23
N ASP A 303 -9.94 -15.25 18.91
CA ASP A 303 -8.79 -14.65 18.22
C ASP A 303 -8.96 -13.13 18.02
N ALA A 304 -8.66 -12.38 19.08
CA ALA A 304 -8.72 -10.91 19.06
C ALA A 304 -7.81 -10.29 17.98
N SER A 305 -6.67 -10.92 17.67
CA SER A 305 -5.72 -10.43 16.66
C SER A 305 -6.31 -10.54 15.25
N LEU A 306 -7.02 -11.63 14.97
CA LEU A 306 -7.73 -11.84 13.72
C LEU A 306 -8.91 -10.87 13.57
N HIS A 307 -9.63 -10.59 14.65
CA HIS A 307 -10.68 -9.57 14.64
C HIS A 307 -10.13 -8.18 14.33
N GLU A 308 -8.99 -7.80 14.93
CA GLU A 308 -8.32 -6.54 14.62
C GLU A 308 -7.85 -6.48 13.17
N LEU A 309 -7.31 -7.59 12.64
CA LEU A 309 -6.87 -7.71 11.25
C LEU A 309 -8.02 -7.36 10.30
N TYR A 310 -9.20 -7.97 10.47
CA TYR A 310 -10.35 -7.72 9.61
C TYR A 310 -10.94 -6.33 9.78
N TYR A 311 -10.91 -5.78 10.99
CA TYR A 311 -11.49 -4.46 11.28
C TYR A 311 -10.64 -3.31 10.72
N ASN A 312 -9.31 -3.39 10.80
CA ASN A 312 -8.43 -2.26 10.51
C ASN A 312 -7.65 -2.37 9.19
N HIS A 313 -7.22 -3.57 8.79
CA HIS A 313 -6.32 -3.70 7.64
C HIS A 313 -7.09 -3.60 6.33
N LEU A 314 -6.49 -2.90 5.36
CA LEU A 314 -7.06 -2.73 4.03
C LEU A 314 -7.14 -4.08 3.31
N PHE A 315 -6.06 -4.85 3.31
CA PHE A 315 -5.98 -6.17 2.69
C PHE A 315 -5.84 -7.26 3.75
N VAL A 316 -6.57 -8.36 3.60
CA VAL A 316 -6.50 -9.50 4.53
C VAL A 316 -6.22 -10.82 3.80
N ASN A 317 -5.48 -11.73 4.44
CA ASN A 317 -5.10 -13.03 3.86
C ASN A 317 -5.64 -14.19 4.71
N ASN A 318 -6.96 -14.36 4.67
CA ASN A 318 -7.68 -15.40 5.42
C ASN A 318 -7.39 -15.32 6.93
N LEU A 319 -6.49 -16.15 7.47
CA LEU A 319 -6.19 -16.20 8.91
C LEU A 319 -4.87 -15.51 9.29
N ARG A 320 -4.25 -14.79 8.36
CA ARG A 320 -2.97 -14.12 8.58
C ARG A 320 -2.87 -12.79 7.83
N PRO A 321 -1.95 -11.90 8.22
CA PRO A 321 -1.58 -10.75 7.40
C PRO A 321 -0.90 -11.16 6.09
N TRP A 322 -0.94 -10.27 5.10
CA TRP A 322 -0.08 -10.40 3.93
C TRP A 322 1.39 -10.17 4.32
N THR A 323 2.29 -10.92 3.68
CA THR A 323 3.73 -10.72 3.76
C THR A 323 4.29 -10.48 2.37
N THR A 324 5.45 -9.82 2.26
CA THR A 324 6.12 -9.60 0.96
C THR A 324 6.38 -10.91 0.22
N GLU A 325 6.63 -12.01 0.94
CA GLU A 325 6.80 -13.35 0.35
C GLU A 325 5.50 -13.88 -0.25
N SER A 326 4.38 -13.77 0.46
CA SER A 326 3.07 -14.20 -0.05
C SER A 326 2.62 -13.35 -1.25
N VAL A 327 2.89 -12.04 -1.23
CA VAL A 327 2.64 -11.14 -2.37
C VAL A 327 3.53 -11.51 -3.55
N THR A 328 4.81 -11.78 -3.30
CA THR A 328 5.76 -12.23 -4.34
C THR A 328 5.31 -13.55 -4.97
N THR A 329 4.81 -14.48 -4.17
CA THR A 329 4.30 -15.77 -4.66
C THR A 329 3.08 -15.59 -5.55
N LEU A 330 2.12 -14.76 -5.11
CA LEU A 330 0.91 -14.48 -5.89
C LEU A 330 1.25 -13.76 -7.21
N LEU A 331 2.11 -12.73 -7.16
CA LEU A 331 2.57 -12.01 -8.35
C LEU A 331 3.27 -12.95 -9.34
N ARG A 332 4.11 -13.86 -8.83
CA ARG A 332 4.82 -14.83 -9.65
C ARG A 332 3.88 -15.77 -10.37
N GLN A 333 2.87 -16.29 -9.68
CA GLN A 333 1.87 -17.19 -10.27
C GLN A 333 1.09 -16.48 -11.38
N LEU A 334 0.59 -15.28 -11.09
CA LEU A 334 -0.17 -14.47 -12.04
C LEU A 334 0.65 -14.15 -13.30
N THR A 335 1.87 -13.62 -13.10
CA THR A 335 2.71 -13.20 -14.22
C THR A 335 3.28 -14.37 -15.01
N LEU A 336 3.56 -15.51 -14.39
CA LEU A 336 3.98 -16.70 -15.15
C LEU A 336 2.90 -17.15 -16.14
N ASN A 337 1.63 -17.12 -15.73
CA ASN A 337 0.51 -17.56 -16.57
C ASN A 337 0.25 -16.65 -17.77
N HIS A 338 0.40 -15.32 -17.61
CA HIS A 338 0.01 -14.35 -18.64
C HIS A 338 1.19 -13.68 -19.36
N LEU A 339 2.32 -13.49 -18.67
CA LEU A 339 3.55 -12.91 -19.22
C LEU A 339 4.54 -13.98 -19.69
N GLY A 340 4.44 -15.21 -19.18
CA GLY A 340 5.43 -16.28 -19.38
C GLY A 340 6.67 -16.13 -18.50
N VAL A 341 6.68 -15.14 -17.59
CA VAL A 341 7.79 -14.83 -16.69
C VAL A 341 7.24 -14.64 -15.29
N GLY A 342 7.71 -15.42 -14.34
CA GLY A 342 7.29 -15.33 -12.94
C GLY A 342 7.99 -14.18 -12.21
N LEU A 343 7.37 -13.01 -12.21
CA LEU A 343 7.90 -11.81 -11.57
C LEU A 343 7.75 -11.86 -10.03
N THR A 344 8.75 -11.32 -9.36
CA THR A 344 8.72 -10.95 -7.94
C THR A 344 8.39 -9.47 -7.79
N VAL A 345 8.07 -9.02 -6.56
CA VAL A 345 7.85 -7.59 -6.27
C VAL A 345 9.07 -6.75 -6.67
N ASN A 346 10.29 -7.25 -6.43
CA ASN A 346 11.53 -6.56 -6.79
C ASN A 346 11.74 -6.48 -8.32
N SER A 347 11.50 -7.58 -9.04
CA SER A 347 11.63 -7.54 -10.50
C SER A 347 10.57 -6.65 -11.13
N TRP A 348 9.33 -6.70 -10.63
CA TRP A 348 8.28 -5.79 -11.05
C TRP A 348 8.69 -4.33 -10.86
N ARG A 349 9.22 -3.98 -9.69
CA ARG A 349 9.74 -2.63 -9.41
C ARG A 349 10.75 -2.14 -10.43
N HIS A 350 11.70 -2.97 -10.82
CA HIS A 350 12.68 -2.57 -11.83
C HIS A 350 12.05 -2.40 -13.22
N ILE A 351 11.16 -3.32 -13.61
CA ILE A 351 10.47 -3.31 -14.90
C ILE A 351 9.56 -2.08 -15.02
N SER A 352 8.73 -1.82 -14.00
CA SER A 352 7.77 -0.72 -14.00
C SER A 352 8.47 0.64 -14.00
N ILE A 353 9.53 0.82 -13.21
CA ILE A 353 10.35 2.04 -13.24
C ILE A 353 10.94 2.27 -14.63
N ALA A 354 11.44 1.22 -15.29
CA ALA A 354 12.01 1.35 -16.62
C ALA A 354 10.97 1.78 -17.66
N PHE A 355 9.78 1.17 -17.67
CA PHE A 355 8.69 1.59 -18.55
C PHE A 355 8.24 3.02 -18.25
N ARG A 356 7.99 3.37 -16.99
CA ARG A 356 7.56 4.72 -16.60
C ARG A 356 8.52 5.80 -17.08
N ARG A 357 9.83 5.60 -16.90
CA ARG A 357 10.87 6.52 -17.39
C ARG A 357 10.84 6.75 -18.90
N LYS A 358 10.26 5.84 -19.68
CA LYS A 358 10.19 5.94 -21.14
C LYS A 358 8.82 6.36 -21.65
N LEU A 359 7.77 6.11 -20.88
CA LEU A 359 6.38 6.23 -21.34
C LEU A 359 5.58 7.27 -20.57
N CYS A 360 5.97 7.64 -19.36
CA CYS A 360 5.23 8.56 -18.50
C CYS A 360 5.93 9.92 -18.42
N THR A 361 5.16 11.00 -18.57
CA THR A 361 5.66 12.38 -18.54
C THR A 361 5.55 12.99 -17.14
N SER A 362 4.48 12.68 -16.41
CA SER A 362 4.23 13.23 -15.07
C SER A 362 5.32 12.87 -14.04
N ALA A 363 6.08 11.80 -14.29
CA ALA A 363 7.21 11.43 -13.45
C ALA A 363 8.38 12.42 -13.56
N LEU A 364 8.52 13.12 -14.68
CA LEU A 364 9.51 14.18 -14.87
C LEU A 364 9.06 15.45 -14.15
N ASP A 365 7.79 15.81 -14.28
CA ASP A 365 7.19 16.99 -13.64
C ASP A 365 7.34 16.94 -12.11
N ILE A 366 7.15 15.77 -11.49
CA ILE A 366 7.37 15.57 -10.04
C ILE A 366 8.84 15.80 -9.66
N ASP A 367 9.79 15.31 -10.46
CA ASP A 367 11.22 15.47 -10.17
C ASP A 367 11.61 16.96 -10.27
N GLU A 368 11.09 17.68 -11.27
CA GLU A 368 11.31 19.13 -11.46
C GLU A 368 10.73 19.97 -10.31
N GLU A 369 9.46 19.75 -9.93
CA GLU A 369 8.84 20.51 -8.83
C GLU A 369 9.49 20.21 -7.47
N GLN A 370 9.94 18.98 -7.23
CA GLN A 370 10.69 18.65 -6.00
C GLN A 370 12.05 19.35 -5.95
N GLU A 371 12.71 19.54 -7.09
CA GLU A 371 13.95 20.31 -7.19
C GLU A 371 13.69 21.80 -6.94
N GLU A 372 12.64 22.38 -7.52
CA GLU A 372 12.24 23.76 -7.28
C GLU A 372 11.87 24.01 -5.81
N GLU A 373 11.05 23.16 -5.19
CA GLU A 373 10.74 23.22 -3.75
C GLU A 373 12.01 23.23 -2.90
N SER A 374 12.98 22.38 -3.26
CA SER A 374 14.25 22.29 -2.55
C SER A 374 15.07 23.58 -2.69
N ILE A 375 15.09 24.20 -3.87
CA ILE A 375 15.84 25.43 -4.14
C ILE A 375 15.20 26.62 -3.43
N GLU A 376 13.88 26.77 -3.51
CA GLU A 376 13.15 27.84 -2.83
C GLU A 376 13.34 27.76 -1.31
N ALA A 377 13.22 26.56 -0.72
CA ALA A 377 13.43 26.35 0.71
C ALA A 377 14.86 26.65 1.18
N LEU A 378 15.86 26.43 0.33
CA LEU A 378 17.25 26.81 0.61
C LEU A 378 17.48 28.32 0.46
N SER A 379 16.78 28.97 -0.47
CA SER A 379 16.98 30.39 -0.81
C SER A 379 16.32 31.36 0.17
N SER A 380 15.20 30.98 0.79
CA SER A 380 14.40 31.91 1.61
C SER A 380 14.85 31.98 3.08
N GLY A 381 15.73 31.08 3.55
CA GLY A 381 16.25 31.06 4.94
C GLY A 381 15.19 30.84 6.04
N HIS A 382 13.91 30.92 5.68
CA HIS A 382 12.73 30.60 6.46
C HIS A 382 12.15 29.31 5.90
N SER A 383 11.96 28.29 6.74
CA SER A 383 11.13 27.17 6.28
C SER A 383 9.71 27.69 6.05
N ARG A 384 9.17 27.57 4.83
CA ARG A 384 7.74 27.82 4.49
C ARG A 384 6.75 27.15 5.46
N ARG A 385 7.22 26.18 6.26
CA ARG A 385 6.56 25.63 7.46
C ARG A 385 5.99 26.69 8.42
N GLN A 386 6.60 27.88 8.56
CA GLN A 386 6.10 28.93 9.46
C GLN A 386 4.99 29.77 8.82
N GLU A 387 5.05 30.03 7.51
CA GLU A 387 4.03 30.77 6.76
C GLU A 387 2.74 29.95 6.58
N ASN A 388 2.84 28.69 6.16
CA ASN A 388 1.66 27.81 5.97
C ASN A 388 0.88 27.57 7.27
N ARG A 389 1.58 27.57 8.41
CA ARG A 389 0.98 27.40 9.75
C ARG A 389 0.18 28.62 10.22
N THR A 390 0.37 29.78 9.59
CA THR A 390 -0.19 31.06 10.06
C THR A 390 -1.30 31.58 9.13
N TYR A 391 -1.35 31.18 7.85
CA TYR A 391 -2.34 31.71 6.89
C TYR A 391 -3.10 30.68 6.03
N GLY A 392 -2.94 29.36 6.23
CA GLY A 392 -3.65 28.33 5.46
C GLY A 392 -4.68 27.53 6.27
N ILE A 393 -5.87 28.09 6.52
CA ILE A 393 -6.97 27.37 7.17
C ILE A 393 -7.58 26.36 6.17
N SER A 394 -6.95 25.18 5.99
CA SER A 394 -7.63 23.87 5.80
C SER A 394 -6.69 22.65 5.61
N THR A 395 -5.39 22.72 5.93
CA THR A 395 -4.45 21.60 5.65
C THR A 395 -3.48 21.23 6.78
N ASP A 396 -3.81 21.55 8.03
CA ASP A 396 -2.98 21.25 9.22
C ASP A 396 -2.70 19.75 9.50
N THR A 397 -3.23 18.82 8.69
CA THR A 397 -3.28 17.39 9.06
C THR A 397 -2.46 16.44 8.20
N LEU A 398 -1.99 16.86 7.02
CA LEU A 398 -1.04 16.08 6.22
C LEU A 398 0.29 16.81 6.23
N ALA A 399 1.25 16.28 6.99
CA ALA A 399 2.66 16.59 6.74
C ALA A 399 3.02 15.98 5.37
N GLY A 400 2.73 16.69 4.30
CA GLY A 400 2.85 16.22 2.92
C GLY A 400 3.53 17.25 2.03
N PRO A 401 3.66 16.95 0.73
CA PRO A 401 3.92 17.95 -0.31
C PRO A 401 2.93 19.11 -0.20
N SER A 402 3.26 20.27 -0.80
CA SER A 402 2.30 21.38 -0.94
C SER A 402 0.98 20.90 -1.57
N GLU A 403 -0.11 21.64 -1.34
CA GLU A 403 -1.42 21.37 -1.98
C GLU A 403 -1.28 21.24 -3.50
N ASP A 404 -0.38 22.02 -4.10
CA ASP A 404 -0.10 22.06 -5.54
C ASP A 404 0.55 20.76 -6.06
N ILE A 405 1.29 20.02 -5.24
CA ILE A 405 2.01 18.80 -5.66
C ILE A 405 1.16 17.53 -5.49
N LEU A 406 0.15 17.54 -4.61
CA LEU A 406 -0.72 16.37 -4.40
C LEU A 406 -1.40 15.89 -5.70
N PRO A 407 -1.96 16.78 -6.56
CA PRO A 407 -2.46 16.40 -7.87
C PRO A 407 -1.42 15.69 -8.74
N LEU A 408 -0.16 16.15 -8.76
CA LEU A 408 0.87 15.52 -9.61
C LEU A 408 1.12 14.06 -9.25
N PHE A 409 1.08 13.70 -7.97
CA PHE A 409 1.23 12.31 -7.55
C PHE A 409 0.04 11.44 -7.99
N LEU A 410 -1.17 12.00 -8.00
CA LEU A 410 -2.35 11.33 -8.55
C LEU A 410 -2.25 11.21 -10.07
N ASP A 411 -1.76 12.24 -10.76
CA ASP A 411 -1.54 12.26 -12.21
C ASP A 411 -0.47 11.24 -12.64
N ALA A 412 0.59 11.07 -11.86
CA ALA A 412 1.59 10.03 -12.12
C ALA A 412 1.03 8.61 -11.97
N SER A 413 0.04 8.40 -11.09
CA SER A 413 -0.73 7.15 -11.05
C SER A 413 -1.57 6.99 -12.32
N THR A 414 -2.34 8.01 -12.70
CA THR A 414 -3.27 7.90 -13.84
C THR A 414 -2.54 7.79 -15.18
N ASP A 415 -1.44 8.51 -15.40
CA ASP A 415 -0.60 8.37 -16.61
C ASP A 415 -0.08 6.94 -16.74
N TRP A 416 0.38 6.33 -15.64
CA TRP A 416 0.77 4.92 -15.67
C TRP A 416 -0.41 3.98 -16.00
N GLN A 417 -1.58 4.23 -15.41
CA GLN A 417 -2.80 3.47 -15.69
C GLN A 417 -3.19 3.57 -17.18
N LEU A 418 -3.05 4.74 -17.79
CA LEU A 418 -3.25 4.94 -19.23
C LEU A 418 -2.28 4.09 -20.05
N ARG A 419 -0.99 3.99 -19.66
CA ARG A 419 -0.02 3.10 -20.34
C ARG A 419 -0.33 1.62 -20.16
N MET A 420 -0.95 1.25 -19.04
CA MET A 420 -1.42 -0.12 -18.78
C MET A 420 -2.78 -0.43 -19.42
N ARG A 421 -3.40 0.54 -20.12
CA ARG A 421 -4.70 0.41 -20.80
C ARG A 421 -5.84 -0.03 -19.88
N VAL A 422 -5.76 0.37 -18.61
CA VAL A 422 -6.86 0.28 -17.66
C VAL A 422 -7.55 1.63 -17.58
N VAL A 423 -8.82 1.66 -17.15
CA VAL A 423 -9.53 2.93 -16.96
C VAL A 423 -8.88 3.68 -15.77
N PRO A 424 -8.36 4.91 -15.98
CA PRO A 424 -7.63 5.63 -14.94
C PRO A 424 -8.55 5.95 -13.76
N GLY A 425 -7.98 6.14 -12.57
CA GLY A 425 -8.71 6.67 -11.41
C GLY A 425 -9.25 8.07 -11.65
N GLY A 426 -10.04 8.62 -10.73
CA GLY A 426 -10.60 9.98 -10.88
C GLY A 426 -12.00 10.05 -11.46
N LEU A 427 -12.62 8.91 -11.80
CA LEU A 427 -13.96 8.87 -12.41
C LEU A 427 -15.10 8.58 -11.41
N MET A 428 -14.83 7.81 -10.35
CA MET A 428 -15.85 7.32 -9.39
C MET A 428 -17.09 6.71 -10.07
N ILE A 429 -16.86 5.85 -11.08
CA ILE A 429 -17.91 5.15 -11.82
C ILE A 429 -18.00 3.67 -11.40
N PRO A 430 -19.14 2.99 -11.64
CA PRO A 430 -19.30 1.58 -11.30
C PRO A 430 -18.24 0.68 -11.95
N TYR A 431 -17.73 -0.33 -11.24
CA TYR A 431 -16.69 -1.25 -11.76
C TYR A 431 -17.11 -1.96 -13.06
N LYS A 432 -18.41 -2.18 -13.28
CA LYS A 432 -18.93 -2.77 -14.52
C LYS A 432 -18.68 -1.87 -15.74
N GLU A 433 -18.65 -0.56 -15.53
CA GLU A 433 -18.43 0.47 -16.54
C GLU A 433 -16.94 0.88 -16.64
N ALA A 434 -16.15 0.57 -15.61
CA ALA A 434 -14.72 0.89 -15.54
C ALA A 434 -13.77 -0.22 -16.03
N GLN A 435 -14.27 -1.28 -16.66
CA GLN A 435 -13.43 -2.38 -17.14
C GLN A 435 -12.43 -1.94 -18.21
N SER A 436 -11.29 -2.63 -18.34
CA SER A 436 -10.29 -2.38 -19.38
C SER A 436 -10.86 -2.42 -20.81
N ALA A 437 -11.94 -3.17 -21.04
CA ALA A 437 -12.66 -3.17 -22.31
C ALA A 437 -13.25 -1.78 -22.68
N LYS A 438 -13.52 -0.94 -21.68
CA LYS A 438 -14.05 0.43 -21.82
C LYS A 438 -12.96 1.50 -21.87
N PHE A 439 -11.68 1.10 -21.79
CA PHE A 439 -10.55 2.02 -21.77
C PHE A 439 -10.54 3.03 -22.93
N GLN A 440 -10.85 2.62 -24.17
CA GLN A 440 -10.84 3.56 -25.30
C GLN A 440 -11.89 4.68 -25.18
N GLU A 441 -13.05 4.37 -24.60
CA GLU A 441 -14.16 5.32 -24.40
C GLU A 441 -13.86 6.31 -23.26
N LEU A 442 -13.12 5.85 -22.23
CA LEU A 442 -12.97 6.56 -20.95
C LEU A 442 -11.58 7.20 -20.72
N ARG A 443 -10.58 6.91 -21.55
CA ARG A 443 -9.19 7.37 -21.36
C ARG A 443 -8.98 8.89 -21.27
N SER A 444 -9.95 9.70 -21.72
CA SER A 444 -9.86 11.16 -21.73
C SER A 444 -10.72 11.82 -20.64
N GLN A 445 -11.34 11.03 -19.76
CA GLN A 445 -12.31 11.51 -18.78
C GLN A 445 -11.77 11.53 -17.35
N GLY A 446 -10.65 10.84 -17.09
CA GLY A 446 -10.04 10.72 -15.77
C GLY A 446 -8.62 11.25 -15.73
#